data_AF-A0A167HI04-F1
#
_entry.id   AF-A0A167HI04-F1
#
_cell.length_a   1.000
_cell.length_b   1.000
_cell.length_c   1.000
_cell.angle_alpha   90.00
_cell.angle_beta   90.00
_cell.angle_gamma   90.00
#
_symmetry.space_group_name_H-M   'P 1'
#
loop_
_entity.id
_entity.type
_entity.pdbx_description
1 polymer ?
#
loop_
_entity_poly.entity_id
_entity_poly.type
_entity_poly.pdbx_seq_one_letter_code
_entity_poly.pdbx_strand_id
1 'polypeptide(L)'
;MALDIQINKPAPIPLKSEIAVYNQETELAETIKLLEAEKPVLITAYYSNGLVLLKALKTHLKKKFPNKSFQEQRAYRAEYHTLSNRVLAEIQDHKLIVKKAPEIGWFKKLYPELSNFLFPFPQIQGLNSSWQWYENGISIPVLRNKIHPYYGTYFPTRFDHLELFDKWLKRYEGAKKNAIDIGFGSGILSLQLVQHGFQKVFGTDINPNAIVGLTEFMGNTKLSRKIELEYTSLFGNFKKQTELIVFNPPWLPETQDSDGIDAAIYYNEELFPDFFEAAKKHLLPEGKVILLFSNLAHITNETKAHPIETELLKEGRFKLDRCYKKRVQTASEKTKRDQHWRDSEEVELWVLSHK
;
A
#
# COMPACT_ATOMS: atom_id res chain seq x y z
N MET A 1 -13.48 23.83 0.15
CA MET A 1 -13.74 23.22 1.48
C MET A 1 -12.76 22.09 1.61
N ALA A 2 -11.82 22.17 2.56
CA ALA A 2 -11.05 20.98 2.91
C ALA A 2 -12.06 19.99 3.48
N LEU A 3 -12.33 18.90 2.78
CA LEU A 3 -13.06 17.79 3.37
C LEU A 3 -12.32 17.43 4.67
N ASP A 4 -13.06 17.35 5.77
CA ASP A 4 -12.55 16.82 7.04
C ASP A 4 -12.41 15.30 6.87
N ILE A 5 -11.47 14.90 6.01
CA ILE A 5 -11.24 13.50 5.67
C ILE A 5 -10.50 12.89 6.86
N GLN A 6 -11.18 11.96 7.54
CA GLN A 6 -10.56 11.20 8.60
C GLN A 6 -9.48 10.27 8.03
N ILE A 7 -8.22 10.60 8.30
CA ILE A 7 -7.08 9.79 7.87
C ILE A 7 -6.97 8.49 8.70
N ASN A 8 -6.52 7.44 8.02
CA ASN A 8 -6.17 6.16 8.63
C ASN A 8 -4.84 6.31 9.37
N LYS A 9 -4.81 6.01 10.68
CA LYS A 9 -3.61 6.07 11.50
C LYS A 9 -3.68 5.05 12.66
N PRO A 10 -2.55 4.53 13.16
CA PRO A 10 -2.53 3.64 14.30
C PRO A 10 -3.17 4.27 15.53
N ALA A 11 -3.88 3.47 16.33
CA ALA A 11 -4.45 3.95 17.58
C ALA A 11 -3.33 4.08 18.64
N PRO A 12 -3.11 5.28 19.22
CA PRO A 12 -2.14 5.44 20.30
C PRO A 12 -2.64 4.75 21.57
N ILE A 13 -1.72 4.27 22.39
CA ILE A 13 -2.04 3.68 23.69
C ILE A 13 -1.87 4.80 24.74
N PRO A 14 -2.88 5.08 25.58
CA PRO A 14 -2.74 6.06 26.65
C PRO A 14 -1.70 5.59 27.68
N LEU A 15 -1.03 6.53 28.34
CA LEU A 15 -0.16 6.22 29.46
C LEU A 15 -0.94 5.48 30.54
N LYS A 16 -0.37 4.37 31.05
CA LYS A 16 -0.90 3.62 32.18
C LYS A 16 0.05 3.76 33.35
N SER A 17 -0.50 3.87 34.56
CA SER A 17 0.28 3.72 35.78
C SER A 17 0.74 2.26 35.87
N GLU A 18 2.05 2.05 36.04
CA GLU A 18 2.70 0.75 36.26
C GLU A 18 2.81 -0.15 35.00
N ILE A 19 3.84 0.13 34.18
CA ILE A 19 4.30 -0.77 33.12
C ILE A 19 5.70 -1.26 33.49
N ALA A 20 5.93 -2.57 33.38
CA ALA A 20 7.26 -3.14 33.61
C ALA A 20 8.27 -2.51 32.64
N VAL A 21 9.45 -2.16 33.14
CA VAL A 21 10.48 -1.48 32.33
C VAL A 21 11.52 -2.48 31.82
N TYR A 22 11.98 -2.28 30.59
CA TYR A 22 13.11 -3.02 30.03
C TYR A 22 14.23 -2.07 29.61
N ASN A 23 15.43 -2.36 30.11
CA ASN A 23 16.68 -1.74 29.70
C ASN A 23 17.80 -2.82 29.58
N GLN A 24 19.06 -2.41 29.46
CA GLN A 24 20.19 -3.32 29.26
C GLN A 24 20.54 -4.16 30.50
N GLU A 25 20.06 -3.78 31.68
CA GLU A 25 20.29 -4.45 32.96
C GLU A 25 19.18 -5.48 33.26
N THR A 26 18.06 -5.42 32.54
CA THR A 26 16.94 -6.35 32.70
C THR A 26 17.22 -7.69 32.03
N GLU A 27 16.89 -8.81 32.68
CA GLU A 27 17.05 -10.13 32.09
C GLU A 27 16.04 -10.38 30.95
N LEU A 28 16.54 -10.77 29.77
CA LEU A 28 15.72 -11.04 28.59
C LEU A 28 14.71 -12.17 28.81
N ALA A 29 15.10 -13.24 29.51
CA ALA A 29 14.24 -14.40 29.73
C ALA A 29 13.04 -14.05 30.61
N GLU A 30 13.25 -13.29 31.69
CA GLU A 30 12.18 -12.79 32.55
C GLU A 30 11.26 -11.83 31.80
N THR A 31 11.83 -10.94 30.98
CA THR A 31 11.06 -10.00 30.16
C THR A 31 10.15 -10.74 29.17
N ILE A 32 10.64 -11.80 28.53
CA ILE A 32 9.81 -12.62 27.62
C ILE A 32 8.68 -13.31 28.38
N LYS A 33 8.92 -13.84 29.59
CA LYS A 33 7.86 -14.42 30.43
C LYS A 33 6.78 -13.39 30.78
N LEU A 34 7.14 -12.14 31.03
CA LEU A 34 6.16 -11.06 31.26
C LEU A 34 5.28 -10.83 30.02
N LEU A 35 5.89 -10.77 28.83
CA LEU A 35 5.15 -10.60 27.57
C LEU A 35 4.18 -11.78 27.32
N GLU A 36 4.62 -13.01 27.60
CA GLU A 36 3.79 -14.22 27.52
C GLU A 36 2.65 -14.22 28.54
N ALA A 37 2.87 -13.67 29.74
CA ALA A 37 1.86 -13.45 30.78
C ALA A 37 0.98 -12.19 30.54
N GLU A 38 0.93 -11.70 29.30
CA GLU A 38 0.12 -10.56 28.85
C GLU A 38 0.47 -9.21 29.48
N LYS A 39 1.64 -9.10 30.10
CA LYS A 39 2.11 -7.85 30.70
C LYS A 39 2.93 -7.06 29.68
N PRO A 40 2.54 -5.81 29.37
CA PRO A 40 3.33 -4.96 28.50
C PRO A 40 4.64 -4.56 29.16
N VAL A 41 5.63 -4.25 28.32
CA VAL A 41 6.97 -3.85 28.76
C VAL A 41 7.36 -2.54 28.05
N LEU A 42 7.79 -1.54 28.81
CA LEU A 42 8.20 -0.22 28.33
C LEU A 42 9.72 -0.15 28.14
N ILE A 43 10.16 0.26 26.95
CA ILE A 43 11.57 0.55 26.66
C ILE A 43 11.91 1.97 27.14
N THR A 44 12.92 2.13 28.01
CA THR A 44 13.23 3.44 28.63
C THR A 44 14.65 3.97 28.40
N ALA A 45 15.62 3.11 28.03
CA ALA A 45 17.03 3.52 27.92
C ALA A 45 17.46 3.94 26.50
N TYR A 46 17.62 2.98 25.58
CA TYR A 46 18.01 3.22 24.19
C TYR A 46 17.02 2.60 23.23
N TYR A 47 16.87 3.20 22.04
CA TYR A 47 16.08 2.61 20.96
C TYR A 47 16.56 1.19 20.60
N SER A 48 17.87 0.94 20.69
CA SER A 48 18.45 -0.38 20.45
C SER A 48 17.97 -1.46 21.42
N ASN A 49 17.53 -1.11 22.64
CA ASN A 49 16.97 -2.09 23.58
C ASN A 49 15.70 -2.75 23.01
N GLY A 50 14.81 -1.98 22.37
CA GLY A 50 13.64 -2.55 21.70
C GLY A 50 14.02 -3.51 20.58
N LEU A 51 15.05 -3.17 19.78
CA LEU A 51 15.57 -4.05 18.73
C LEU A 51 16.14 -5.36 19.29
N VAL A 52 16.87 -5.28 20.41
CA VAL A 52 17.44 -6.45 21.10
C VAL A 52 16.32 -7.36 21.63
N LEU A 53 15.31 -6.79 22.30
CA LEU A 53 14.19 -7.55 22.84
C LEU A 53 13.38 -8.23 21.73
N LEU A 54 13.07 -7.52 20.64
CA LEU A 54 12.38 -8.12 19.48
C LEU A 54 13.20 -9.25 18.84
N LYS A 55 14.53 -9.11 18.76
CA LYS A 55 15.41 -10.18 18.26
C LYS A 55 15.44 -11.40 19.21
N ALA A 56 15.47 -11.17 20.51
CA ALA A 56 15.41 -12.22 21.52
C ALA A 56 14.08 -12.97 21.45
N LEU A 57 12.96 -12.23 21.32
CA LEU A 57 11.62 -12.78 21.16
C LEU A 57 11.51 -13.66 19.91
N LYS A 58 12.04 -13.24 18.76
CA LYS A 58 12.11 -14.09 17.55
C LYS A 58 12.89 -15.38 17.80
N THR A 59 14.02 -15.29 18.51
CA THR A 59 14.86 -16.46 18.82
C THR A 59 14.13 -17.43 19.75
N HIS A 60 13.45 -16.92 20.77
CA HIS A 60 12.61 -17.69 21.69
C HIS A 60 11.49 -18.41 20.95
N LEU A 61 10.71 -17.68 20.15
CA LEU A 61 9.59 -18.26 19.41
C LEU A 61 10.02 -19.27 18.34
N LYS A 62 11.20 -19.12 17.74
CA LYS A 62 11.73 -20.14 16.81
C LYS A 62 12.09 -21.47 17.49
N LYS A 63 12.39 -21.45 18.80
CA LYS A 63 12.57 -22.69 19.58
C LYS A 63 11.22 -23.32 19.92
N LYS A 64 10.20 -22.50 20.22
CA LYS A 64 8.82 -22.92 20.51
C LYS A 64 8.09 -23.45 19.26
N PHE A 65 8.31 -22.82 18.11
CA PHE A 65 7.69 -23.17 16.83
C PHE A 65 8.76 -23.54 15.80
N PRO A 66 8.92 -24.84 15.45
CA PRO A 66 9.95 -25.29 14.52
C PRO A 66 9.69 -24.85 13.06
N ASN A 67 8.52 -24.25 12.77
CA ASN A 67 8.16 -23.65 11.47
C ASN A 67 8.27 -24.62 10.28
N LYS A 68 8.00 -25.91 10.49
CA LYS A 68 8.09 -26.95 9.46
C LYS A 68 6.83 -27.02 8.60
N SER A 69 5.66 -26.61 9.12
CA SER A 69 4.39 -26.58 8.37
C SER A 69 3.85 -25.15 8.19
N PHE A 70 2.96 -24.95 7.20
CA PHE A 70 2.25 -23.68 7.01
C PHE A 70 1.41 -23.27 8.22
N GLN A 71 0.79 -24.24 8.91
CA GLN A 71 0.03 -23.98 10.14
C GLN A 71 0.94 -23.49 11.27
N GLU A 72 2.10 -24.12 11.46
CA GLU A 72 3.09 -23.69 12.45
C GLU A 72 3.65 -22.29 12.14
N GLN A 73 3.89 -21.98 10.86
CA GLN A 73 4.32 -20.65 10.45
C GLN A 73 3.26 -19.58 10.74
N ARG A 74 1.98 -19.89 10.54
CA ARG A 74 0.88 -18.98 10.89
C ARG A 74 0.80 -18.79 12.41
N ALA A 75 0.88 -19.87 13.19
CA ALA A 75 0.90 -19.79 14.65
C ALA A 75 2.08 -18.96 15.17
N TYR A 76 3.30 -19.17 14.64
CA TYR A 76 4.47 -18.36 14.96
C TYR A 76 4.26 -16.87 14.67
N ARG A 77 3.69 -16.54 13.50
CA ARG A 77 3.45 -15.13 13.10
C ARG A 77 2.42 -14.47 14.01
N ALA A 78 1.33 -15.18 14.32
CA ALA A 78 0.29 -14.70 15.23
C ALA A 78 0.86 -14.44 16.63
N GLU A 79 1.58 -15.41 17.19
CA GLU A 79 2.21 -15.28 18.51
C GLU A 79 3.23 -14.14 18.53
N TYR A 80 4.12 -14.07 17.53
CA TYR A 80 5.10 -13.00 17.42
C TYR A 80 4.40 -11.63 17.32
N HIS A 81 3.35 -11.52 16.52
CA HIS A 81 2.57 -10.29 16.42
C HIS A 81 2.01 -9.89 17.79
N THR A 82 1.34 -10.79 18.51
CA THR A 82 0.78 -10.53 19.83
C THR A 82 1.84 -10.08 20.83
N LEU A 83 2.93 -10.86 20.98
CA LEU A 83 3.96 -10.58 21.97
C LEU A 83 4.79 -9.34 21.64
N SER A 84 5.13 -9.12 20.36
CA SER A 84 5.90 -7.94 19.96
C SER A 84 5.11 -6.65 20.09
N ASN A 85 3.78 -6.69 19.96
CA ASN A 85 2.94 -5.52 20.16
C ASN A 85 2.74 -5.15 21.65
N ARG A 86 3.19 -5.99 22.59
CA ARG A 86 3.25 -5.69 24.03
C ARG A 86 4.57 -5.00 24.44
N VAL A 87 5.53 -4.89 23.53
CA VAL A 87 6.74 -4.09 23.72
C VAL A 87 6.42 -2.65 23.32
N LEU A 88 6.44 -1.74 24.28
CA LEU A 88 6.01 -0.35 24.12
C LEU A 88 7.19 0.61 24.21
N ALA A 89 7.08 1.76 23.54
CA ALA A 89 7.92 2.92 23.83
C ALA A 89 7.06 4.17 23.93
N GLU A 90 7.53 5.11 24.73
CA GLU A 90 6.82 6.36 24.98
C GLU A 90 7.21 7.44 23.97
N ILE A 91 6.20 8.22 23.59
CA ILE A 91 6.31 9.41 22.77
C ILE A 91 5.86 10.57 23.65
N GLN A 92 6.75 11.55 23.81
CA GLN A 92 6.48 12.80 24.51
C GLN A 92 6.84 13.96 23.57
N ASP A 93 5.94 14.94 23.46
CA ASP A 93 6.07 16.10 22.57
C ASP A 93 6.47 15.69 21.14
N HIS A 94 5.78 14.65 20.65
CA HIS A 94 5.98 14.03 19.33
C HIS A 94 7.38 13.43 19.10
N LYS A 95 8.13 13.13 20.16
CA LYS A 95 9.47 12.51 20.10
C LYS A 95 9.55 11.25 20.95
N LEU A 96 10.31 10.27 20.46
CA LEU A 96 10.67 9.10 21.26
C LEU A 96 11.63 9.51 22.38
N ILE A 97 11.34 9.10 23.62
CA ILE A 97 12.11 9.53 24.80
C ILE A 97 13.33 8.66 25.08
N VAL A 98 13.48 7.56 24.33
CA VAL A 98 14.65 6.68 24.41
C VAL A 98 15.84 7.27 23.65
N LYS A 99 17.07 7.05 24.15
CA LYS A 99 18.30 7.56 23.54
C LYS A 99 18.55 6.95 22.16
N LYS A 100 19.17 7.74 21.27
CA LYS A 100 19.51 7.36 19.88
C LYS A 100 18.29 6.88 19.07
N ALA A 101 17.10 7.41 19.39
CA ALA A 101 15.90 7.18 18.60
C ALA A 101 15.97 7.93 17.26
N PRO A 102 15.36 7.41 16.19
CA PRO A 102 15.16 8.16 14.96
C PRO A 102 14.15 9.31 15.18
N GLU A 103 14.26 10.34 14.36
CA GLU A 103 13.22 11.36 14.25
C GLU A 103 12.10 10.85 13.34
N ILE A 104 10.86 10.90 13.82
CA ILE A 104 9.68 10.38 13.10
C ILE A 104 8.62 11.50 13.05
N GLY A 105 8.56 12.22 11.95
CA GLY A 105 7.65 13.36 11.79
C GLY A 105 6.17 12.99 11.79
N TRP A 106 5.82 11.71 11.56
CA TRP A 106 4.44 11.25 11.65
C TRP A 106 3.80 11.46 13.01
N PHE A 107 4.56 11.45 14.10
CA PHE A 107 3.98 11.71 15.42
C PHE A 107 3.29 13.07 15.48
N LYS A 108 3.98 14.11 15.01
CA LYS A 108 3.43 15.47 14.93
C LYS A 108 2.31 15.57 13.90
N LYS A 109 2.46 14.93 12.74
CA LYS A 109 1.52 15.06 11.63
C LYS A 109 0.20 14.31 11.84
N LEU A 110 0.27 13.11 12.43
CA LEU A 110 -0.88 12.24 12.65
C LEU A 110 -1.53 12.46 14.03
N TYR A 111 -0.79 12.94 15.03
CA TYR A 111 -1.27 13.13 16.40
C TYR A 111 -0.97 14.54 16.95
N PRO A 112 -1.33 15.63 16.22
CA PRO A 112 -0.95 16.99 16.61
C PRO A 112 -1.44 17.39 18.02
N GLU A 113 -2.60 16.86 18.43
CA GLU A 113 -3.24 17.18 19.72
C GLU A 113 -2.74 16.33 20.91
N LEU A 114 -1.92 15.31 20.67
CA LEU A 114 -1.42 14.42 21.72
C LEU A 114 0.01 14.78 22.10
N SER A 115 0.23 15.16 23.35
CA SER A 115 1.57 15.38 23.89
C SER A 115 2.25 14.07 24.28
N ASN A 116 1.55 13.21 25.04
CA ASN A 116 2.13 12.01 25.63
C ASN A 116 1.30 10.76 25.33
N PHE A 117 1.92 9.73 24.77
CA PHE A 117 1.27 8.46 24.46
C PHE A 117 2.30 7.35 24.24
N LEU A 118 1.83 6.11 24.17
CA LEU A 118 2.62 4.91 23.92
C LEU A 118 2.30 4.33 22.55
N PHE A 119 3.31 3.75 21.90
CA PHE A 119 3.10 2.87 20.76
C PHE A 119 3.82 1.53 20.93
N PRO A 120 3.28 0.45 20.35
CA PRO A 120 4.04 -0.76 20.14
C PRO A 120 5.29 -0.50 19.31
N PHE A 121 6.42 -1.04 19.76
CA PHE A 121 7.72 -0.86 19.11
C PHE A 121 7.72 -1.30 17.63
N PRO A 122 7.07 -2.40 17.22
CA PRO A 122 6.93 -2.73 15.80
C PRO A 122 6.20 -1.66 14.98
N GLN A 123 5.18 -1.00 15.55
CA GLN A 123 4.47 0.09 14.88
C GLN A 123 5.35 1.33 14.73
N ILE A 124 6.17 1.64 15.74
CA ILE A 124 7.18 2.70 15.66
C ILE A 124 8.18 2.42 14.53
N GLN A 125 8.61 1.17 14.34
CA GLN A 125 9.48 0.80 13.21
C GLN A 125 8.79 1.02 11.86
N GLY A 126 7.50 0.69 11.74
CA GLY A 126 6.70 0.94 10.54
C GLY A 126 6.50 2.43 10.25
N LEU A 127 6.17 3.22 11.27
CA LEU A 127 6.09 4.69 11.17
C LEU A 127 7.44 5.28 10.77
N ASN A 128 8.55 4.86 11.36
CA ASN A 128 9.87 5.32 10.95
C ASN A 128 10.14 4.99 9.47
N SER A 129 9.86 3.76 9.05
CA SER A 129 10.14 3.31 7.67
C SER A 129 9.35 4.14 6.65
N SER A 130 8.06 4.35 6.90
CA SER A 130 7.22 5.21 6.06
C SER A 130 7.60 6.69 6.11
N TRP A 131 8.06 7.19 7.28
CA TRP A 131 8.55 8.57 7.38
C TRP A 131 9.79 8.78 6.52
N GLN A 132 10.72 7.82 6.53
CA GLN A 132 11.91 7.87 5.68
C GLN A 132 11.57 7.87 4.19
N TRP A 133 10.53 7.14 3.75
CA TRP A 133 10.06 7.19 2.37
C TRP A 133 9.40 8.52 2.02
N TYR A 134 8.58 9.05 2.92
CA TYR A 134 7.91 10.34 2.75
C TYR A 134 8.90 11.51 2.72
N GLU A 135 9.89 11.52 3.61
CA GLU A 135 10.90 12.57 3.72
C GLU A 135 11.89 12.54 2.54
N ASN A 136 12.47 11.37 2.25
CA ASN A 136 13.52 11.26 1.23
C ASN A 136 12.99 11.11 -0.20
N GLY A 137 11.73 10.71 -0.33
CA GLY A 137 11.09 10.35 -1.59
C GLY A 137 11.62 9.05 -2.20
N ILE A 138 10.83 8.44 -3.07
CA ILE A 138 11.15 7.21 -3.79
C ILE A 138 11.27 7.52 -5.28
N SER A 139 12.40 7.14 -5.88
CA SER A 139 12.59 7.23 -7.33
C SER A 139 11.83 6.11 -8.04
N ILE A 140 10.99 6.48 -9.00
CA ILE A 140 10.25 5.56 -9.86
C ILE A 140 10.83 5.69 -11.28
N PRO A 141 11.30 4.61 -11.93
CA PRO A 141 12.04 4.70 -13.21
C PRO A 141 11.31 5.43 -14.35
N VAL A 142 9.98 5.43 -14.32
CA VAL A 142 9.13 6.04 -15.35
C VAL A 142 8.69 7.48 -15.02
N LEU A 143 9.10 8.00 -13.86
CA LEU A 143 8.80 9.37 -13.43
C LEU A 143 10.07 10.20 -13.35
N ARG A 144 9.96 11.49 -13.69
CA ARG A 144 11.07 12.44 -13.53
C ARG A 144 11.33 12.83 -12.08
N ASN A 145 10.28 12.93 -11.28
CA ASN A 145 10.34 13.33 -9.88
C ASN A 145 10.15 12.11 -8.97
N LYS A 146 10.73 12.18 -7.78
CA LYS A 146 10.43 11.23 -6.71
C LYS A 146 8.97 11.38 -6.28
N ILE A 147 8.37 10.26 -5.88
CA ILE A 147 7.10 10.26 -5.15
C ILE A 147 7.36 10.31 -3.65
N HIS A 148 6.44 10.87 -2.89
CA HIS A 148 6.54 10.98 -1.43
C HIS A 148 5.25 10.39 -0.83
N PRO A 149 5.13 9.04 -0.76
CA PRO A 149 3.90 8.40 -0.32
C PRO A 149 3.58 8.80 1.12
N TYR A 150 2.35 9.22 1.36
CA TYR A 150 1.88 9.49 2.70
C TYR A 150 1.75 8.19 3.51
N TYR A 151 1.72 8.30 4.83
CA TYR A 151 1.53 7.16 5.71
C TYR A 151 0.32 6.31 5.25
N GLY A 152 0.47 4.99 5.17
CA GLY A 152 -0.62 4.07 4.82
C GLY A 152 -1.07 4.11 3.34
N THR A 153 -0.38 4.85 2.46
CA THR A 153 -0.65 4.85 1.02
C THR A 153 0.16 3.76 0.31
N TYR A 154 -0.48 3.00 -0.58
CA TYR A 154 0.20 1.99 -1.40
C TYR A 154 1.13 2.63 -2.43
N PHE A 155 2.30 2.03 -2.58
CA PHE A 155 3.19 2.25 -3.72
C PHE A 155 3.87 0.92 -4.09
N PRO A 156 4.02 0.63 -5.39
CA PRO A 156 4.67 -0.59 -5.82
C PRO A 156 6.18 -0.51 -5.55
N THR A 157 6.76 -1.64 -5.15
CA THR A 157 8.23 -1.82 -5.02
C THR A 157 8.85 -2.54 -6.22
N ARG A 158 8.01 -2.92 -7.19
CA ARG A 158 8.37 -3.49 -8.50
C ARG A 158 7.73 -2.66 -9.59
N PHE A 159 8.46 -2.36 -10.66
CA PHE A 159 8.06 -1.32 -11.61
C PHE A 159 7.68 -1.85 -12.99
N ASP A 160 7.68 -3.16 -13.22
CA ASP A 160 7.46 -3.75 -14.54
C ASP A 160 6.14 -3.35 -15.20
N HIS A 161 5.04 -3.31 -14.43
CA HIS A 161 3.72 -2.87 -14.90
C HIS A 161 3.71 -1.37 -15.25
N LEU A 162 4.42 -0.54 -14.46
CA LEU A 162 4.57 0.89 -14.71
C LEU A 162 5.38 1.18 -15.97
N GLU A 163 6.46 0.43 -16.20
CA GLU A 163 7.26 0.48 -17.43
C GLU A 163 6.46 0.04 -18.65
N LEU A 164 5.63 -0.99 -18.50
CA LEU A 164 4.74 -1.46 -19.55
C LEU A 164 3.72 -0.37 -19.93
N PHE A 165 3.12 0.27 -18.92
CA PHE A 165 2.23 1.41 -19.11
C PHE A 165 2.91 2.62 -19.74
N ASP A 166 4.12 2.97 -19.29
CA ASP A 166 4.90 4.07 -19.86
C ASP A 166 5.21 3.85 -21.35
N LYS A 167 5.60 2.62 -21.71
CA LYS A 167 5.84 2.23 -23.12
C LYS A 167 4.58 2.32 -23.96
N TRP A 168 3.42 1.96 -23.40
CA TRP A 168 2.14 2.09 -24.08
C TRP A 168 1.77 3.58 -24.28
N LEU A 169 1.88 4.41 -23.23
CA LEU A 169 1.58 5.85 -23.30
C LEU A 169 2.45 6.60 -24.34
N LYS A 170 3.71 6.20 -24.51
CA LYS A 170 4.60 6.74 -25.56
C LYS A 170 4.08 6.56 -26.98
N ARG A 171 3.23 5.56 -27.22
CA ARG A 171 2.64 5.22 -28.52
C ARG A 171 1.14 5.54 -28.58
N TYR A 172 0.57 6.13 -27.53
CA TYR A 172 -0.84 6.46 -27.50
C TYR A 172 -1.13 7.71 -28.35
N GLU A 173 -1.93 7.52 -29.40
CA GLU A 173 -2.28 8.53 -30.40
C GLU A 173 -3.67 9.16 -30.18
N GLY A 174 -4.43 8.66 -29.21
CA GLY A 174 -5.75 9.20 -28.88
C GLY A 174 -5.69 10.61 -28.28
N ALA A 175 -6.84 11.29 -28.24
CA ALA A 175 -6.93 12.61 -27.64
C ALA A 175 -6.59 12.56 -26.13
N LYS A 176 -5.81 13.53 -25.65
CA LYS A 176 -5.29 13.59 -24.29
C LYS A 176 -5.94 14.71 -23.46
N LYS A 177 -7.24 14.92 -23.61
CA LYS A 177 -7.94 15.98 -22.87
C LYS A 177 -8.18 15.56 -21.43
N ASN A 178 -8.81 14.41 -21.21
CA ASN A 178 -9.11 13.89 -19.88
C ASN A 178 -8.65 12.43 -19.75
N ALA A 179 -8.27 12.06 -18.54
CA ALA A 179 -8.13 10.67 -18.13
C ALA A 179 -8.74 10.49 -16.74
N ILE A 180 -9.15 9.26 -16.42
CA ILE A 180 -9.52 8.85 -15.06
C ILE A 180 -8.48 7.85 -14.57
N ASP A 181 -8.02 8.02 -13.33
CA ASP A 181 -7.11 7.11 -12.62
C ASP A 181 -7.84 6.54 -11.39
N ILE A 182 -8.26 5.28 -11.46
CA ILE A 182 -9.04 4.62 -10.41
C ILE A 182 -8.07 3.96 -9.41
N GLY A 183 -8.24 4.26 -8.12
CA GLY A 183 -7.34 3.76 -7.07
C GLY A 183 -5.92 4.32 -7.22
N PHE A 184 -5.80 5.64 -7.38
CA PHE A 184 -4.54 6.28 -7.77
C PHE A 184 -3.39 6.05 -6.77
N GLY A 185 -3.69 5.72 -5.51
CA GLY A 185 -2.71 5.42 -4.46
C GLY A 185 -1.70 6.54 -4.25
N SER A 186 -0.42 6.25 -4.49
CA SER A 186 0.67 7.24 -4.43
C SER A 186 0.72 8.20 -5.64
N GLY A 187 -0.23 8.11 -6.56
CA GLY A 187 -0.40 9.00 -7.71
C GLY A 187 0.50 8.70 -8.90
N ILE A 188 1.19 7.55 -8.93
CA ILE A 188 2.16 7.24 -9.99
C ILE A 188 1.54 7.30 -11.39
N LEU A 189 0.39 6.66 -11.59
CA LEU A 189 -0.27 6.61 -12.91
C LEU A 189 -0.79 8.00 -13.30
N SER A 190 -1.41 8.72 -12.38
CA SER A 190 -1.77 10.13 -12.54
C SER A 190 -0.59 10.99 -13.00
N LEU A 191 0.59 10.82 -12.40
CA LEU A 191 1.81 11.53 -12.79
C LEU A 191 2.31 11.09 -14.16
N GLN A 192 2.25 9.80 -14.50
CA GLN A 192 2.58 9.31 -15.85
C GLN A 192 1.65 9.92 -16.90
N LEU A 193 0.35 9.96 -16.66
CA LEU A 193 -0.64 10.58 -17.55
C LEU A 193 -0.30 12.06 -17.81
N VAL A 194 -0.05 12.83 -16.75
CA VAL A 194 0.35 14.24 -16.88
C VAL A 194 1.69 14.38 -17.63
N GLN A 195 2.67 13.52 -17.35
CA GLN A 195 3.97 13.50 -18.02
C GLN A 195 3.84 13.22 -19.53
N HIS A 196 2.88 12.39 -19.92
CA HIS A 196 2.58 12.02 -21.31
C HIS A 196 1.59 12.95 -22.01
N GLY A 197 1.26 14.10 -21.38
CA GLY A 197 0.56 15.21 -22.03
C GLY A 197 -0.95 15.25 -21.79
N PHE A 198 -1.51 14.45 -20.89
CA PHE A 198 -2.90 14.62 -20.49
C PHE A 198 -3.13 15.98 -19.83
N GLN A 199 -4.18 16.67 -20.28
CA GLN A 199 -4.49 18.03 -19.81
C GLN A 199 -5.16 18.01 -18.44
N LYS A 200 -6.06 17.04 -18.22
CA LYS A 200 -6.76 16.78 -16.97
C LYS A 200 -6.74 15.30 -16.62
N VAL A 201 -6.54 15.00 -15.35
CA VAL A 201 -6.64 13.67 -14.76
C VAL A 201 -7.59 13.76 -13.57
N PHE A 202 -8.58 12.88 -13.51
CA PHE A 202 -9.47 12.73 -12.38
C PHE A 202 -9.08 11.45 -11.64
N GLY A 203 -8.58 11.59 -10.42
CA GLY A 203 -8.15 10.47 -9.58
C GLY A 203 -9.19 10.17 -8.51
N THR A 204 -9.54 8.90 -8.34
CA THR A 204 -10.37 8.43 -7.23
C THR A 204 -9.62 7.43 -6.36
N ASP A 205 -9.86 7.45 -5.05
CA ASP A 205 -9.32 6.45 -4.14
C ASP A 205 -10.20 6.29 -2.89
N ILE A 206 -10.29 5.06 -2.37
CA ILE A 206 -11.00 4.71 -1.14
C ILE A 206 -10.13 4.85 0.11
N ASN A 207 -8.84 5.12 -0.06
CA ASN A 207 -7.91 5.38 1.02
C ASN A 207 -7.81 6.90 1.27
N PRO A 208 -8.32 7.41 2.40
CA PRO A 208 -8.25 8.84 2.72
C PRO A 208 -6.81 9.38 2.72
N ASN A 209 -5.84 8.53 3.07
CA ASN A 209 -4.44 8.93 3.13
C ASN A 209 -3.83 9.18 1.75
N ALA A 210 -4.30 8.46 0.72
CA ALA A 210 -3.91 8.71 -0.66
C ALA A 210 -4.34 10.12 -1.11
N ILE A 211 -5.58 10.52 -0.77
CA ILE A 211 -6.14 11.84 -1.07
C ILE A 211 -5.32 12.94 -0.38
N VAL A 212 -5.12 12.82 0.95
CA VAL A 212 -4.33 13.78 1.72
C VAL A 212 -2.90 13.86 1.20
N GLY A 213 -2.28 12.70 0.97
CA GLY A 213 -0.91 12.59 0.52
C GLY A 213 -0.64 13.23 -0.84
N LEU A 214 -1.45 12.89 -1.84
CA LEU A 214 -1.27 13.43 -3.19
C LEU A 214 -1.67 14.91 -3.26
N THR A 215 -2.70 15.33 -2.50
CA THR A 215 -3.05 16.76 -2.37
C THR A 215 -1.88 17.57 -1.82
N GLU A 216 -1.25 17.08 -0.75
CA GLU A 216 -0.07 17.71 -0.14
C GLU A 216 1.13 17.72 -1.08
N PHE A 217 1.41 16.59 -1.75
CA PHE A 217 2.50 16.49 -2.73
C PHE A 217 2.33 17.49 -3.89
N MET A 218 1.10 17.65 -4.40
CA MET A 218 0.82 18.60 -5.47
C MET A 218 0.92 20.05 -5.01
N GLY A 219 0.46 20.36 -3.79
CA GLY A 219 0.41 21.70 -3.24
C GLY A 219 -0.11 22.74 -4.24
N ASN A 220 0.61 23.86 -4.37
CA ASN A 220 0.27 24.94 -5.31
C ASN A 220 0.96 24.81 -6.68
N THR A 221 1.49 23.62 -7.03
CA THR A 221 2.20 23.42 -8.30
C THR A 221 1.24 23.36 -9.50
N LYS A 222 1.78 23.22 -10.73
CA LYS A 222 0.96 22.97 -11.92
C LYS A 222 0.17 21.65 -11.85
N LEU A 223 0.58 20.70 -11.00
CA LEU A 223 -0.10 19.42 -10.83
C LEU A 223 -1.49 19.60 -10.26
N SER A 224 -1.70 20.48 -9.27
CA SER A 224 -3.03 20.72 -8.69
C SER A 224 -4.02 21.39 -9.65
N ARG A 225 -3.54 21.95 -10.76
CA ARG A 225 -4.40 22.41 -11.86
C ARG A 225 -4.74 21.32 -12.86
N LYS A 226 -3.99 20.21 -12.87
CA LYS A 226 -4.14 19.13 -13.84
C LYS A 226 -4.78 17.88 -13.25
N ILE A 227 -4.56 17.61 -11.98
CA ILE A 227 -5.06 16.42 -11.28
C ILE A 227 -6.11 16.89 -10.27
N GLU A 228 -7.31 16.36 -10.42
CA GLU A 228 -8.43 16.55 -9.49
C GLU A 228 -8.67 15.23 -8.75
N LEU A 229 -8.84 15.29 -7.43
CA LEU A 229 -8.92 14.10 -6.58
C LEU A 229 -10.28 14.04 -5.88
N GLU A 230 -10.87 12.85 -5.83
CA GLU A 230 -12.10 12.58 -5.09
C GLU A 230 -11.93 11.35 -4.18
N TYR A 231 -12.32 11.51 -2.92
CA TYR A 231 -12.34 10.41 -1.94
C TYR A 231 -13.62 9.59 -2.16
N THR A 232 -13.50 8.49 -2.91
CA THR A 232 -14.65 7.69 -3.35
C THR A 232 -14.20 6.34 -3.93
N SER A 233 -15.11 5.38 -3.96
CA SER A 233 -14.95 4.16 -4.75
C SER A 233 -15.17 4.42 -6.25
N LEU A 234 -14.42 3.69 -7.08
CA LEU A 234 -14.53 3.66 -8.54
C LEU A 234 -14.67 5.06 -9.16
N PHE A 235 -15.81 5.42 -9.74
CA PHE A 235 -15.95 6.63 -10.56
C PHE A 235 -16.49 7.86 -9.82
N GLY A 236 -16.93 7.72 -8.56
CA GLY A 236 -17.42 8.84 -7.75
C GLY A 236 -18.53 9.66 -8.41
N ASN A 237 -18.42 10.99 -8.28
CA ASN A 237 -19.35 11.94 -8.88
C ASN A 237 -18.95 12.39 -10.29
N PHE A 238 -17.98 11.72 -10.92
CA PHE A 238 -17.54 12.08 -12.25
C PHE A 238 -18.67 11.84 -13.26
N LYS A 239 -19.23 12.91 -13.85
CA LYS A 239 -20.38 12.80 -14.79
C LYS A 239 -20.01 12.83 -16.26
N LYS A 240 -18.77 13.19 -16.57
CA LYS A 240 -18.34 13.40 -17.96
C LYS A 240 -17.84 12.07 -18.55
N GLN A 241 -17.81 12.00 -19.87
CA GLN A 241 -17.08 10.92 -20.53
C GLN A 241 -15.61 11.32 -20.72
N THR A 242 -14.71 10.34 -20.73
CA THR A 242 -13.26 10.53 -20.82
C THR A 242 -12.66 9.75 -21.99
N GLU A 243 -11.53 10.22 -22.50
CA GLU A 243 -10.76 9.54 -23.55
C GLU A 243 -10.01 8.30 -23.03
N LEU A 244 -9.61 8.31 -21.76
CA LEU A 244 -8.86 7.23 -21.14
C LEU A 244 -9.34 6.96 -19.71
N ILE A 245 -9.56 5.69 -19.39
CA ILE A 245 -9.74 5.20 -18.02
C ILE A 245 -8.58 4.27 -17.72
N VAL A 246 -7.88 4.48 -16.62
CA VAL A 246 -6.76 3.66 -16.18
C VAL A 246 -7.10 3.09 -14.81
N PHE A 247 -6.86 1.79 -14.65
CA PHE A 247 -7.04 1.11 -13.38
C PHE A 247 -5.91 0.10 -13.18
N ASN A 248 -5.24 0.18 -12.03
CA ASN A 248 -4.30 -0.83 -11.55
C ASN A 248 -4.92 -1.52 -10.34
N PRO A 249 -5.90 -2.42 -10.57
CA PRO A 249 -6.62 -3.07 -9.49
C PRO A 249 -5.71 -3.88 -8.57
N PRO A 250 -6.20 -4.17 -7.35
CA PRO A 250 -5.66 -5.26 -6.54
C PRO A 250 -5.62 -6.57 -7.34
N TRP A 251 -4.68 -7.46 -7.05
CA TRP A 251 -4.37 -8.63 -7.90
C TRP A 251 -4.62 -9.99 -7.25
N LEU A 252 -5.06 -10.04 -5.99
CA LEU A 252 -5.45 -11.28 -5.31
C LEU A 252 -6.92 -11.24 -4.91
N PRO A 253 -7.67 -12.35 -5.00
CA PRO A 253 -9.01 -12.40 -4.40
C PRO A 253 -8.90 -12.33 -2.86
N GLU A 254 -9.83 -11.64 -2.22
CA GLU A 254 -9.96 -11.67 -0.76
C GLU A 254 -10.21 -13.09 -0.26
N THR A 255 -9.53 -13.48 0.81
CA THR A 255 -9.81 -14.75 1.53
C THR A 255 -10.51 -14.50 2.87
N GLN A 256 -10.44 -13.27 3.37
CA GLN A 256 -11.04 -12.70 4.58
C GLN A 256 -11.14 -11.17 4.38
N ASP A 257 -11.91 -10.48 5.23
CA ASP A 257 -12.04 -9.01 5.20
C ASP A 257 -10.65 -8.34 5.17
N SER A 258 -10.39 -7.54 4.14
CA SER A 258 -9.13 -6.83 3.96
C SER A 258 -9.29 -5.35 4.32
N ASP A 259 -8.54 -4.89 5.33
CA ASP A 259 -8.60 -3.50 5.81
C ASP A 259 -7.29 -2.74 5.55
N GLY A 260 -7.42 -1.42 5.35
CA GLY A 260 -6.27 -0.53 5.24
C GLY A 260 -5.44 -0.77 3.97
N ILE A 261 -4.15 -1.06 4.12
CA ILE A 261 -3.25 -1.23 2.95
C ILE A 261 -3.49 -2.56 2.23
N ASP A 262 -4.13 -3.54 2.89
CA ASP A 262 -4.41 -4.84 2.30
C ASP A 262 -5.47 -4.74 1.18
N ALA A 263 -6.38 -3.76 1.26
CA ALA A 263 -7.34 -3.43 0.20
C ALA A 263 -6.68 -2.96 -1.12
N ALA A 264 -5.37 -2.65 -1.11
CA ALA A 264 -4.60 -2.38 -2.33
C ALA A 264 -4.05 -3.66 -2.99
N ILE A 265 -4.16 -4.80 -2.32
CA ILE A 265 -3.63 -6.11 -2.76
C ILE A 265 -4.78 -7.07 -3.06
N TYR A 266 -5.84 -7.03 -2.25
CA TYR A 266 -6.98 -7.92 -2.36
C TYR A 266 -8.21 -7.26 -2.99
N TYR A 267 -9.01 -8.04 -3.73
CA TYR A 267 -10.29 -7.61 -4.33
C TYR A 267 -11.43 -8.57 -3.98
N ASN A 268 -12.64 -8.03 -3.84
CA ASN A 268 -13.89 -8.77 -3.67
C ASN A 268 -14.53 -9.15 -5.03
N GLU A 269 -15.61 -9.93 -4.99
CA GLU A 269 -16.27 -10.43 -6.20
C GLU A 269 -16.98 -9.32 -7.01
N GLU A 270 -17.34 -8.21 -6.36
CA GLU A 270 -18.09 -7.10 -6.95
C GLU A 270 -17.20 -6.09 -7.70
N LEU A 271 -15.92 -5.95 -7.32
CA LEU A 271 -15.02 -4.90 -7.82
C LEU A 271 -14.97 -4.81 -9.35
N PHE A 272 -14.75 -5.94 -10.01
CA PHE A 272 -14.61 -5.98 -11.48
C PHE A 272 -15.95 -5.80 -12.20
N PRO A 273 -17.04 -6.51 -11.84
CA PRO A 273 -18.37 -6.24 -12.38
C PRO A 273 -18.79 -4.77 -12.31
N ASP A 274 -18.64 -4.14 -11.14
CA ASP A 274 -19.00 -2.75 -10.89
C ASP A 274 -18.11 -1.79 -11.68
N PHE A 275 -16.79 -2.06 -11.70
CA PHE A 275 -15.85 -1.29 -12.50
C PHE A 275 -16.23 -1.29 -13.98
N PHE A 276 -16.50 -2.45 -14.59
CA PHE A 276 -16.80 -2.53 -16.01
C PHE A 276 -18.16 -1.90 -16.35
N GLU A 277 -19.16 -2.04 -15.48
CA GLU A 277 -20.45 -1.38 -15.67
C GLU A 277 -20.29 0.14 -15.69
N ALA A 278 -19.57 0.68 -14.71
CA ALA A 278 -19.35 2.11 -14.60
C ALA A 278 -18.40 2.63 -15.69
N ALA A 279 -17.35 1.89 -16.05
CA ALA A 279 -16.44 2.24 -17.13
C ALA A 279 -17.19 2.41 -18.46
N LYS A 280 -18.19 1.55 -18.73
CA LYS A 280 -19.02 1.62 -19.94
C LYS A 280 -19.75 2.96 -20.06
N LYS A 281 -20.20 3.52 -18.93
CA LYS A 281 -20.93 4.80 -18.88
C LYS A 281 -19.98 6.00 -19.06
N HIS A 282 -18.77 5.92 -18.50
CA HIS A 282 -17.81 7.03 -18.46
C HIS A 282 -16.81 7.07 -19.64
N LEU A 283 -16.76 6.04 -20.48
CA LEU A 283 -15.83 6.02 -21.61
C LEU A 283 -16.44 6.67 -22.86
N LEU A 284 -15.71 7.59 -23.50
CA LEU A 284 -16.08 8.11 -24.82
C LEU A 284 -16.13 6.98 -25.88
N PRO A 285 -16.87 7.15 -27.00
CA PRO A 285 -16.95 6.14 -28.06
C PRO A 285 -15.60 5.61 -28.55
N GLU A 286 -14.62 6.50 -28.76
CA GLU A 286 -13.25 6.16 -29.18
C GLU A 286 -12.27 5.99 -28.01
N GLY A 287 -12.78 6.07 -26.78
CA GLY A 287 -11.96 5.99 -25.58
C GLY A 287 -11.38 4.59 -25.37
N LYS A 288 -10.37 4.51 -24.51
CA LYS A 288 -9.75 3.25 -24.09
C LYS A 288 -9.85 3.03 -22.57
N VAL A 289 -10.03 1.78 -22.17
CA VAL A 289 -9.82 1.33 -20.80
C VAL A 289 -8.49 0.59 -20.75
N ILE A 290 -7.65 0.97 -19.78
CA ILE A 290 -6.36 0.34 -19.51
C ILE A 290 -6.40 -0.31 -18.14
N LEU A 291 -6.20 -1.63 -18.11
CA LEU A 291 -6.08 -2.40 -16.88
C LEU A 291 -4.66 -2.94 -16.76
N LEU A 292 -4.01 -2.65 -15.63
CA LEU A 292 -2.74 -3.26 -15.24
C LEU A 292 -3.03 -4.43 -14.29
N PHE A 293 -2.56 -5.62 -14.61
CA PHE A 293 -2.86 -6.82 -13.83
C PHE A 293 -1.67 -7.77 -13.73
N SER A 294 -1.81 -8.83 -12.93
CA SER A 294 -0.80 -9.88 -12.83
C SER A 294 -1.46 -11.26 -12.86
N ASN A 295 -0.79 -12.21 -13.51
CA ASN A 295 -1.18 -13.61 -13.48
C ASN A 295 -0.89 -14.31 -12.14
N LEU A 296 -0.41 -13.57 -11.13
CA LEU A 296 0.04 -14.11 -9.86
C LEU A 296 -1.00 -15.04 -9.21
N ALA A 297 -2.25 -14.60 -9.11
CA ALA A 297 -3.32 -15.38 -8.47
C ALA A 297 -3.57 -16.73 -9.18
N HIS A 298 -3.33 -16.81 -10.49
CA HIS A 298 -3.47 -18.06 -11.25
C HIS A 298 -2.30 -19.00 -11.00
N ILE A 299 -1.06 -18.50 -11.10
CA ILE A 299 0.12 -19.35 -10.91
C ILE A 299 0.28 -19.83 -9.47
N THR A 300 -0.34 -19.14 -8.50
CA THR A 300 -0.42 -19.57 -7.10
C THR A 300 -1.70 -20.36 -6.78
N ASN A 301 -2.56 -20.65 -7.76
CA ASN A 301 -3.84 -21.36 -7.59
C ASN A 301 -4.83 -20.69 -6.61
N GLU A 302 -4.72 -19.37 -6.39
CA GLU A 302 -5.66 -18.61 -5.56
C GLU A 302 -6.99 -18.36 -6.30
N THR A 303 -6.97 -18.36 -7.63
CA THR A 303 -8.19 -18.35 -8.45
C THR A 303 -7.98 -19.06 -9.78
N LYS A 304 -9.07 -19.59 -10.34
CA LYS A 304 -9.12 -20.16 -11.70
C LYS A 304 -9.68 -19.18 -12.72
N ALA A 305 -10.37 -18.14 -12.27
CA ALA A 305 -11.03 -17.18 -13.15
C ALA A 305 -10.17 -15.94 -13.33
N HIS A 306 -10.00 -15.48 -14.57
CA HIS A 306 -9.44 -14.15 -14.84
C HIS A 306 -10.60 -13.14 -14.90
N PRO A 307 -10.63 -12.08 -14.05
CA PRO A 307 -11.75 -11.16 -14.05
C PRO A 307 -11.90 -10.41 -15.38
N ILE A 308 -10.78 -10.03 -16.00
CA ILE A 308 -10.77 -9.34 -17.30
C ILE A 308 -11.24 -10.27 -18.45
N GLU A 309 -10.83 -11.54 -18.46
CA GLU A 309 -11.30 -12.47 -19.50
C GLU A 309 -12.78 -12.81 -19.29
N THR A 310 -13.23 -12.89 -18.03
CA THR A 310 -14.64 -13.10 -17.69
C THR A 310 -15.52 -11.99 -18.28
N GLU A 311 -15.11 -10.73 -18.13
CA GLU A 311 -15.80 -9.59 -18.77
C GLU A 311 -15.87 -9.74 -20.29
N LEU A 312 -14.75 -10.08 -20.94
CA LEU A 312 -14.66 -10.17 -22.39
C LEU A 312 -15.52 -11.32 -22.96
N LEU A 313 -15.61 -12.44 -22.24
CA LEU A 313 -16.28 -13.65 -22.70
C LEU A 313 -17.78 -13.70 -22.35
N LYS A 314 -18.16 -13.23 -21.16
CA LYS A 314 -19.53 -13.38 -20.65
C LYS A 314 -20.39 -12.13 -20.83
N GLU A 315 -19.89 -10.97 -20.39
CA GLU A 315 -20.66 -9.73 -20.35
C GLU A 315 -20.56 -8.95 -21.68
N GLY A 316 -19.38 -8.99 -22.31
CA GLY A 316 -19.17 -8.47 -23.65
C GLY A 316 -19.39 -6.97 -23.80
N ARG A 317 -19.26 -6.17 -22.73
CA ARG A 317 -19.44 -4.70 -22.78
C ARG A 317 -18.29 -4.01 -23.53
N PHE A 318 -17.13 -4.65 -23.51
CA PHE A 318 -15.90 -4.21 -24.16
C PHE A 318 -15.37 -5.29 -25.11
N LYS A 319 -14.52 -4.86 -26.04
CA LYS A 319 -13.67 -5.74 -26.87
C LYS A 319 -12.21 -5.53 -26.53
N LEU A 320 -11.41 -6.57 -26.73
CA LEU A 320 -9.97 -6.53 -26.58
C LEU A 320 -9.33 -5.94 -27.82
N ASP A 321 -8.66 -4.80 -27.67
CA ASP A 321 -7.81 -4.25 -28.74
C ASP A 321 -6.44 -4.92 -28.70
N ARG A 322 -5.85 -5.02 -27.50
CA ARG A 322 -4.53 -5.64 -27.30
C ARG A 322 -4.29 -6.00 -25.84
N CYS A 323 -3.60 -7.11 -25.60
CA CYS A 323 -3.00 -7.44 -24.31
C CYS A 323 -1.49 -7.51 -24.48
N TYR A 324 -0.75 -6.80 -23.63
CA TYR A 324 0.71 -6.87 -23.55
C TYR A 324 1.10 -7.60 -22.27
N LYS A 325 2.06 -8.52 -22.38
CA LYS A 325 2.61 -9.24 -21.22
C LYS A 325 4.10 -8.99 -21.11
N LYS A 326 4.59 -8.90 -19.88
CA LYS A 326 6.01 -8.81 -19.57
C LYS A 326 6.30 -9.72 -18.38
N ARG A 327 7.29 -10.60 -18.52
CA ARG A 327 7.80 -11.38 -17.39
C ARG A 327 8.39 -10.46 -16.34
N VAL A 328 8.08 -10.74 -15.08
CA VAL A 328 8.62 -9.97 -13.95
C VAL A 328 10.12 -10.26 -13.82
N GLN A 329 10.90 -9.25 -13.43
CA GLN A 329 12.32 -9.46 -13.17
C GLN A 329 12.51 -10.46 -12.02
N THR A 330 13.60 -11.24 -12.10
CA THR A 330 13.94 -12.25 -11.11
C THR A 330 14.04 -11.65 -9.70
N ALA A 331 13.66 -12.46 -8.71
CA ALA A 331 13.78 -12.10 -7.30
C ALA A 331 15.22 -11.67 -6.96
N SER A 332 15.37 -10.73 -6.03
CA SER A 332 16.69 -10.49 -5.45
C SER A 332 17.20 -11.75 -4.76
N GLU A 333 18.41 -12.18 -5.11
CA GLU A 333 19.12 -13.29 -4.44
C GLU A 333 19.33 -13.04 -2.92
N LYS A 334 19.13 -11.81 -2.45
CA LYS A 334 19.23 -11.43 -1.03
C LYS A 334 18.01 -11.88 -0.20
N THR A 335 16.92 -12.34 -0.83
CA THR A 335 15.74 -12.80 -0.10
C THR A 335 15.75 -14.31 0.11
N LYS A 336 15.64 -14.77 1.37
CA LYS A 336 15.56 -16.21 1.75
C LYS A 336 14.17 -16.83 1.55
N ARG A 337 13.26 -16.17 0.83
CA ARG A 337 11.91 -16.71 0.59
C ARG A 337 11.98 -17.57 -0.66
N ASP A 338 11.60 -18.84 -0.54
CA ASP A 338 11.37 -19.69 -1.71
C ASP A 338 10.19 -19.10 -2.50
N GLN A 339 10.46 -18.80 -3.76
CA GLN A 339 9.54 -18.13 -4.67
C GLN A 339 9.61 -18.81 -6.04
N HIS A 340 9.61 -20.14 -6.07
CA HIS A 340 9.71 -20.92 -7.31
C HIS A 340 8.69 -20.51 -8.40
N TRP A 341 7.57 -19.89 -8.02
CA TRP A 341 6.53 -19.41 -8.93
C TRP A 341 6.92 -18.12 -9.69
N ARG A 342 7.99 -17.43 -9.27
CA ARG A 342 8.36 -16.13 -9.84
C ARG A 342 8.83 -16.18 -11.28
N ASP A 343 9.41 -17.29 -11.73
CA ASP A 343 9.89 -17.42 -13.11
C ASP A 343 8.73 -17.42 -14.13
N SER A 344 7.51 -17.73 -13.67
CA SER A 344 6.27 -17.70 -14.44
C SER A 344 5.38 -16.48 -14.18
N GLU A 345 5.79 -15.57 -13.28
CA GLU A 345 5.02 -14.35 -13.00
C GLU A 345 5.13 -13.36 -14.17
N GLU A 346 3.98 -12.90 -14.63
CA GLU A 346 3.83 -11.90 -15.69
C GLU A 346 2.98 -10.74 -15.18
N VAL A 347 3.37 -9.52 -15.58
CA VAL A 347 2.50 -8.35 -15.53
C VAL A 347 1.86 -8.16 -16.89
N GLU A 348 0.62 -7.71 -16.86
CA GLU A 348 -0.24 -7.60 -18.02
C GLU A 348 -0.78 -6.18 -18.14
N LEU A 349 -0.87 -5.69 -19.37
CA LEU A 349 -1.54 -4.44 -19.72
C LEU A 349 -2.61 -4.75 -20.76
N TRP A 350 -3.87 -4.61 -20.35
CA TRP A 350 -5.03 -4.86 -21.18
C TRP A 350 -5.57 -3.54 -21.73
N VAL A 351 -5.70 -3.46 -23.06
CA VAL A 351 -6.28 -2.33 -23.77
C VAL A 351 -7.65 -2.73 -24.29
N LEU A 352 -8.68 -2.13 -23.73
CA LEU A 352 -10.06 -2.41 -24.08
C LEU A 352 -10.72 -1.19 -24.71
N SER A 353 -11.69 -1.43 -25.59
CA SER A 353 -12.54 -0.40 -26.19
C SER A 353 -14.00 -0.84 -26.18
N HIS A 354 -14.92 0.09 -26.44
CA HIS A 354 -16.33 -0.25 -26.59
C HIS A 354 -16.49 -1.36 -27.64
N LYS A 355 -17.28 -2.39 -27.30
CA LYS A 355 -17.68 -3.41 -28.28
C LYS A 355 -18.54 -2.80 -29.37
#